data_AF-A0AAC8QE67-F1
#
_entry.id   AF-A0AAC8QE67-F1
#
_cell.length_a   1.000
_cell.length_b   1.000
_cell.length_c   1.000
_cell.angle_alpha   90.00
_cell.angle_beta   90.00
_cell.angle_gamma   90.00
#
_symmetry.space_group_name_H-M   'P 1'
#
loop_
_entity.id
_entity.type
_entity.pdbx_description
1 polymer ?
#
loop_
_entity_poly.entity_id
_entity_poly.type
_entity_poly.pdbx_seq_one_letter_code
_entity_poly.pdbx_strand_id
1 'polypeptide(L)'
;MRILRMHVGDAADVELDANQMSARPITLYDGPVESVLESSLGMLDPATRLYGRVWTAGPQVVIRYYEAHPPDGDTVPICAVARLGRGQLRKKPESQPGTAILEFSEASAYVVNSFR
;
A
#
# COMPACT_ATOMS: atom_id res chain seq x y z
N MET A 1 -5.89 -14.91 -7.69
CA MET A 1 -6.96 -13.90 -7.54
C MET A 1 -7.84 -13.78 -8.79
N ARG A 2 -8.17 -14.89 -9.44
CA ARG A 2 -8.88 -14.90 -10.73
C ARG A 2 -10.31 -14.34 -10.66
N ILE A 3 -11.00 -14.54 -9.54
CA ILE A 3 -12.36 -14.03 -9.29
C ILE A 3 -12.38 -12.50 -9.29
N LEU A 4 -11.36 -11.87 -8.70
CA LEU A 4 -11.19 -10.42 -8.68
C LEU A 4 -10.59 -9.86 -9.97
N ARG A 5 -10.39 -10.69 -11.01
CA ARG A 5 -9.73 -10.34 -12.27
C ARG A 5 -8.35 -9.68 -12.09
N MET A 6 -7.65 -10.03 -11.02
CA MET A 6 -6.29 -9.57 -10.73
C MET A 6 -5.26 -10.63 -11.14
N HIS A 7 -4.20 -10.18 -11.81
CA HIS A 7 -3.03 -10.96 -12.22
C HIS A 7 -1.77 -10.44 -11.53
N VAL A 8 -0.77 -11.31 -11.39
CA VAL A 8 0.53 -10.91 -10.84
C VAL A 8 1.15 -9.84 -11.73
N GLY A 9 1.54 -8.72 -11.13
CA GLY A 9 2.08 -7.55 -11.82
C GLY A 9 1.05 -6.45 -12.10
N ASP A 10 -0.26 -6.73 -12.01
CA ASP A 10 -1.29 -5.70 -12.02
C ASP A 10 -1.04 -4.71 -10.88
N ALA A 11 -1.31 -3.44 -11.11
CA ALA A 11 -1.08 -2.39 -10.12
C ALA A 11 -2.16 -1.32 -10.15
N ALA A 12 -2.31 -0.66 -9.01
CA ALA A 12 -3.16 0.51 -8.84
C ALA A 12 -2.47 1.49 -7.89
N ASP A 13 -2.85 2.76 -8.01
CA ASP A 13 -2.38 3.81 -7.13
C ASP A 13 -3.13 3.78 -5.80
N VAL A 14 -2.39 4.02 -4.72
CA VAL A 14 -2.88 3.95 -3.35
C VAL A 14 -2.38 5.12 -2.51
N GLU A 15 -3.27 5.64 -1.69
CA GLU A 15 -2.95 6.48 -0.56
C GLU A 15 -2.45 5.59 0.59
N LEU A 16 -1.22 5.81 1.04
CA LEU A 16 -0.47 4.89 1.90
C LEU A 16 -1.04 4.77 3.32
N ASP A 17 -1.63 5.82 3.86
CA ASP A 17 -2.29 5.80 5.17
C ASP A 17 -3.57 6.66 5.13
N ALA A 18 -4.69 5.99 5.34
CA ALA A 18 -6.01 6.56 5.46
C ALA A 18 -6.13 7.73 6.46
N ASN A 19 -5.26 7.76 7.47
CA ASN A 19 -5.28 8.81 8.51
C ASN A 19 -4.42 10.03 8.13
N GLN A 20 -3.66 9.95 7.04
CA GLN A 20 -2.72 10.97 6.60
C GLN A 20 -2.88 11.25 5.11
N MET A 21 -4.12 11.22 4.60
CA MET A 21 -4.39 11.41 3.17
C MET A 21 -3.85 12.74 2.67
N SER A 22 -3.22 12.73 1.49
CA SER A 22 -2.59 13.88 0.85
C SER A 22 -1.48 14.57 1.67
N ALA A 23 -0.98 13.95 2.76
CA ALA A 23 0.08 14.51 3.58
C ALA A 23 1.42 14.55 2.82
N ARG A 24 2.09 15.71 2.85
CA ARG A 24 3.39 15.92 2.18
C ARG A 24 4.30 16.77 3.09
N PRO A 25 5.28 16.16 3.78
CA PRO A 25 5.62 14.74 3.81
C PRO A 25 4.63 13.91 4.65
N ILE A 26 4.66 12.59 4.48
CA ILE A 26 3.97 11.61 5.35
C ILE A 26 4.97 10.91 6.26
N THR A 27 4.52 10.50 7.46
CA THR A 27 5.28 9.59 8.34
C THR A 27 4.56 8.26 8.47
N LEU A 28 5.18 7.19 7.97
CA LEU A 28 4.71 5.83 8.19
C LEU A 28 5.36 5.22 9.43
N TYR A 29 4.60 4.40 10.14
CA TYR A 29 5.03 3.67 11.33
C TYR A 29 5.09 2.18 11.02
N ASP A 30 6.10 1.49 11.53
CA ASP A 30 6.20 0.02 11.44
C ASP A 30 5.00 -0.63 12.15
N GLY A 31 4.29 -1.53 11.48
CA GLY A 31 3.07 -2.13 12.01
C GLY A 31 1.86 -2.05 11.07
N PRO A 32 0.64 -2.26 11.60
CA PRO A 32 -0.59 -2.27 10.82
C PRO A 32 -0.82 -0.96 10.08
N VAL A 33 -1.43 -1.04 8.90
CA VAL A 33 -1.84 0.15 8.13
C VAL A 33 -3.16 -0.11 7.42
N GLU A 34 -3.92 0.95 7.26
CA GLU A 34 -5.06 1.03 6.37
C GLU A 34 -4.72 2.02 5.25
N SER A 35 -4.70 1.54 4.02
CA SER A 35 -4.47 2.34 2.81
C SER A 35 -5.75 2.43 1.99
N VAL A 36 -5.80 3.32 1.00
CA VAL A 36 -6.99 3.52 0.17
C VAL A 36 -6.62 3.40 -1.30
N LEU A 37 -7.35 2.58 -2.07
CA LEU A 37 -7.23 2.57 -3.53
C LEU A 37 -7.69 3.92 -4.10
N GLU A 38 -6.85 4.55 -4.91
CA GLU A 38 -7.21 5.75 -5.69
C GLU A 38 -7.67 5.40 -7.11
N SER A 39 -7.23 4.25 -7.62
CA SER A 39 -7.66 3.68 -8.90
C SER A 39 -8.08 2.22 -8.74
N SER A 40 -8.87 1.72 -9.69
CA SER A 40 -9.35 0.34 -9.64
C SER A 40 -8.21 -0.67 -9.73
N LEU A 41 -8.30 -1.74 -8.94
CA LEU A 41 -7.40 -2.90 -9.00
C LEU A 41 -8.19 -4.17 -9.33
N GLY A 42 -8.21 -4.56 -10.60
CA GLY A 42 -9.09 -5.63 -11.07
C GLY A 42 -10.56 -5.24 -10.89
N MET A 43 -11.29 -5.98 -10.06
CA MET A 43 -12.69 -5.71 -9.69
C MET A 43 -12.83 -4.86 -8.40
N LEU A 44 -11.73 -4.43 -7.77
CA LEU A 44 -11.78 -3.55 -6.61
C LEU A 44 -11.88 -2.10 -7.08
N ASP A 45 -12.95 -1.42 -6.67
CA ASP A 45 -13.19 -0.02 -7.03
C ASP A 45 -12.30 0.95 -6.22
N PRO A 46 -12.13 2.19 -6.71
CA PRO A 46 -11.56 3.26 -5.88
C PRO A 46 -12.30 3.38 -4.54
N ALA A 47 -11.61 3.93 -3.54
CA ALA A 47 -12.04 3.98 -2.14
C ALA A 47 -12.11 2.62 -1.41
N THR A 48 -11.77 1.50 -2.06
CA THR A 48 -11.49 0.22 -1.37
C THR A 48 -10.39 0.42 -0.33
N ARG A 49 -10.65 0.01 0.93
CA ARG A 49 -9.62 0.02 1.98
C ARG A 49 -8.73 -1.20 1.85
N LEU A 50 -7.43 -1.00 1.91
CA LEU A 50 -6.43 -2.08 1.94
C LEU A 50 -5.85 -2.19 3.34
N TYR A 51 -6.04 -3.34 3.98
CA TYR A 51 -5.47 -3.64 5.27
C TYR A 51 -4.16 -4.41 5.10
N GLY A 52 -3.14 -3.94 5.80
CA GLY A 52 -1.78 -4.39 5.58
C GLY A 52 -0.87 -4.21 6.78
N ARG A 53 0.43 -4.32 6.49
CA ARG A 53 1.51 -4.02 7.42
C ARG A 53 2.62 -3.29 6.70
N VAL A 54 3.16 -2.28 7.35
CA VAL A 54 4.34 -1.51 6.96
C VAL A 54 5.57 -2.15 7.62
N TRP A 55 6.69 -2.17 6.89
CA TRP A 55 8.03 -2.44 7.43
C TRP A 55 8.96 -1.28 7.09
N THR A 56 9.66 -0.74 8.09
CA THR A 56 10.52 0.45 7.94
C THR A 56 12.00 0.18 8.20
N ALA A 57 12.39 -1.07 8.50
CA ALA A 57 13.76 -1.42 8.89
C ALA A 57 14.80 -1.24 7.76
N GLY A 58 14.39 -1.41 6.50
CA GLY A 58 15.27 -1.22 5.34
C GLY A 58 15.43 0.25 4.94
N PRO A 59 16.24 0.53 3.89
CA PRO A 59 16.35 1.88 3.30
C PRO A 59 15.07 2.31 2.56
N GLN A 60 14.14 1.39 2.35
CA GLN A 60 12.89 1.59 1.64
C GLN A 60 11.76 1.02 2.49
N VAL A 61 10.60 1.65 2.41
CA VAL A 61 9.37 1.10 2.99
C VAL A 61 8.85 -0.02 2.12
N VAL A 62 8.42 -1.10 2.76
CA VAL A 62 7.63 -2.15 2.13
C VAL A 62 6.30 -2.21 2.85
N ILE A 63 5.20 -2.23 2.10
CA ILE A 63 3.87 -2.48 2.64
C ILE A 63 3.33 -3.75 1.98
N ARG A 64 2.82 -4.68 2.78
CA ARG A 64 2.12 -5.87 2.29
C ARG A 64 0.66 -5.77 2.70
N TYR A 65 -0.24 -5.85 1.73
CA TYR A 65 -1.69 -5.84 1.94
C TYR A 65 -2.23 -7.26 1.82
N TYR A 66 -2.98 -7.67 2.84
CA TYR A 66 -3.54 -9.02 2.94
C TYR A 66 -5.08 -9.04 2.83
N GLU A 67 -5.74 -7.91 3.03
CA GLU A 67 -7.20 -7.78 2.96
C GLU A 67 -7.59 -6.51 2.20
N ALA A 68 -8.66 -6.59 1.42
CA ALA A 68 -9.30 -5.46 0.76
C ALA A 68 -10.77 -5.41 1.16
N HIS A 69 -11.25 -4.22 1.52
CA HIS A 69 -12.63 -3.94 1.92
C HIS A 69 -13.21 -2.94 0.91
N PRO A 70 -13.90 -3.43 -0.14
CA PRO A 70 -14.62 -2.56 -1.06
C PRO A 70 -15.70 -1.78 -0.32
N PRO A 71 -16.07 -0.55 -0.76
CA PRO A 71 -17.10 0.25 -0.09
C PRO A 71 -18.45 -0.47 0.04
N ASP A 72 -18.84 -1.22 -0.99
CA ASP A 72 -20.14 -1.90 -1.09
C ASP A 72 -20.00 -3.42 -1.27
N GLY A 73 -18.96 -4.03 -0.71
CA GLY A 73 -18.66 -5.46 -0.92
C GLY A 73 -18.11 -6.18 0.30
N ASP A 74 -18.01 -7.50 0.18
CA ASP A 74 -17.39 -8.34 1.20
C ASP A 74 -15.88 -8.09 1.27
N THR A 75 -15.31 -8.26 2.47
CA THR A 75 -13.85 -8.32 2.64
C THR A 75 -13.29 -9.47 1.81
N VAL A 76 -12.26 -9.18 1.01
CA VAL A 76 -11.57 -10.17 0.20
C VAL A 76 -10.09 -10.27 0.55
N PRO A 77 -9.54 -11.49 0.70
CA PRO A 77 -8.11 -11.65 0.89
C PRO A 77 -7.36 -11.35 -0.40
N ILE A 78 -6.25 -10.62 -0.28
CA ILE A 78 -5.39 -10.24 -1.40
C ILE A 78 -3.92 -10.49 -1.06
N CYS A 79 -3.05 -10.42 -2.07
CA CYS A 79 -1.61 -10.36 -1.89
C CYS A 79 -1.09 -9.23 -2.78
N ALA A 80 -0.98 -8.03 -2.21
CA ALA A 80 -0.42 -6.88 -2.90
C ALA A 80 0.72 -6.26 -2.10
N VAL A 81 1.65 -5.61 -2.80
CA VAL A 81 2.82 -4.97 -2.19
C VAL A 81 2.99 -3.57 -2.74
N ALA A 82 3.02 -2.57 -1.86
CA ALA A 82 3.62 -1.28 -2.19
C ALA A 82 5.13 -1.38 -1.92
N ARG A 83 5.94 -1.21 -2.98
CA ARG A 83 7.41 -1.21 -2.95
C ARG A 83 7.95 -0.22 -3.97
N LEU A 84 9.24 0.08 -3.88
CA LEU A 84 9.92 1.04 -4.74
C LEU A 84 9.55 0.86 -6.23
N GLY A 85 8.87 1.86 -6.77
CA GLY A 85 8.77 2.17 -8.19
C GLY A 85 9.20 3.63 -8.39
N ARG A 86 10.11 3.89 -9.34
CA ARG A 86 10.56 5.26 -9.70
C ARG A 86 11.04 6.15 -8.53
N GLY A 87 11.58 5.58 -7.45
CA GLY A 87 12.08 6.36 -6.29
C GLY A 87 11.05 6.62 -5.18
N GLN A 88 9.78 6.25 -5.38
CA GLN A 88 8.75 6.28 -4.34
C GLN A 88 9.08 5.32 -3.18
N LEU A 89 8.62 5.61 -1.97
CA LEU A 89 8.88 4.80 -0.75
C LEU A 89 10.34 4.74 -0.27
N ARG A 90 11.25 5.53 -0.85
CA ARG A 90 12.59 5.73 -0.27
C ARG A 90 12.50 6.64 0.94
N LYS A 91 13.01 6.15 2.08
CA LYS A 91 13.02 6.90 3.33
C LYS A 91 13.91 8.13 3.23
N LYS A 92 13.47 9.25 3.81
CA LYS A 92 14.36 10.38 4.06
C LYS A 92 15.41 10.03 5.15
N PRO A 93 16.63 10.58 5.09
CA PRO A 93 17.71 10.29 6.03
C PRO A 93 17.36 10.52 7.51
N GLU A 94 16.49 11.48 7.80
CA GLU A 94 16.02 11.84 9.15
C GLU A 94 15.03 10.84 9.78
N SER A 95 14.60 9.81 9.04
CA SER A 95 13.69 8.78 9.55
C SER A 95 14.28 8.03 10.74
N GLN A 96 13.54 7.97 11.85
CA GLN A 96 13.96 7.29 13.07
C GLN A 96 13.69 5.77 12.97
N PRO A 97 14.30 4.95 13.85
CA PRO A 97 13.95 3.54 13.96
C PRO A 97 12.44 3.35 14.17
N GLY A 98 11.83 2.41 13.44
CA GLY A 98 10.39 2.16 13.49
C GLY A 98 9.54 3.16 12.67
N THR A 99 10.12 4.18 12.06
CA THR A 99 9.40 5.14 11.22
C THR A 99 10.04 5.34 9.85
N ALA A 100 9.26 5.89 8.93
CA ALA A 100 9.71 6.27 7.59
C ALA A 100 9.05 7.58 7.18
N ILE A 101 9.87 8.61 6.97
CA ILE A 101 9.41 9.87 6.38
C ILE A 101 9.55 9.74 4.87
N LEU A 102 8.44 9.95 4.16
CA LEU A 102 8.35 9.91 2.70
C LEU A 102 7.88 11.25 2.16
N GLU A 103 8.34 11.62 0.96
CA GLU A 103 7.96 12.89 0.32
C GLU A 103 6.48 12.92 -0.07
N PHE A 104 5.94 11.77 -0.51
CA PHE A 104 4.59 11.63 -1.01
C PHE A 104 3.86 10.51 -0.27
N SER A 105 2.57 10.73 -0.03
CA SER A 105 1.65 9.78 0.58
C SER A 105 1.03 8.80 -0.43
N GLU A 106 1.26 9.00 -1.72
CA GLU A 106 0.80 8.14 -2.82
C GLU A 106 1.91 7.19 -3.29
N ALA A 107 1.55 5.95 -3.62
CA ALA A 107 2.43 5.00 -4.31
C ALA A 107 1.60 3.99 -5.12
N SER A 108 2.25 3.16 -5.93
CA SER A 108 1.57 2.04 -6.58
C SER A 108 1.67 0.74 -5.76
N ALA A 109 0.56 0.04 -5.60
CA ALA A 109 0.47 -1.30 -5.03
C ALA A 109 0.41 -2.35 -6.15
N TYR A 110 1.29 -3.35 -6.10
CA TYR A 110 1.40 -4.39 -7.12
C TYR A 110 0.88 -5.73 -6.59
N VAL A 111 0.05 -6.41 -7.37
CA VAL A 111 -0.39 -7.78 -7.10
C VAL A 111 0.79 -8.73 -7.22
N VAL A 112 0.98 -9.56 -6.19
CA VAL A 112 2.04 -10.58 -6.15
C VAL A 112 1.44 -11.96 -5.91
N ASN A 113 2.15 -13.01 -6.31
CA ASN A 113 1.69 -14.38 -6.07
C ASN A 113 1.82 -14.77 -4.58
N SER A 114 2.86 -14.27 -3.92
CA SER A 114 3.19 -14.58 -2.53
C SER A 114 4.12 -13.51 -1.97
N PHE A 115 4.05 -13.29 -0.66
CA PHE A 115 5.04 -12.50 0.06
C PHE A 115 6.33 -13.31 0.23
N ARG A 116 7.32 -13.06 -0.63
CA ARG A 116 8.68 -13.58 -0.48
C ARG A 116 9.55 -12.54 0.19
#